data_AF-A0A938VCC3-F1
#
_entry.id   AF-A0A938VCC3-F1
#
_cell.length_a   1.000
_cell.length_b   1.000
_cell.length_c   1.000
_cell.angle_alpha   90.00
_cell.angle_beta   90.00
_cell.angle_gamma   90.00
#
_symmetry.space_group_name_H-M   'P 1'
#
loop_
_entity.id
_entity.type
_entity.pdbx_description
1 polymer ?
#
loop_
_entity_poly.entity_id
_entity_poly.type
_entity_poly.pdbx_seq_one_letter_code
_entity_poly.pdbx_strand_id
1 'polypeptide(L)'
;MLARLARLGLIAGLIALVVLPGVAAAQTATKMTFTFGPGRNATQAGTVTLEPMGAQTKVTIDVASGGAGVSQPAHIHTGACPGVGAVAFPLTNVVDGKSETTVNVTAAQIMATAHSINIHRSTTEAAVFTACADLPLVAATLPRTGGAPLALYGLLAVGIAGIGFALRRRSA
;
A
#
# COMPACT_ATOMS: atom_id res chain seq x y z
N MET A 1 1.74 -69.50 -34.20
CA MET A 1 0.44 -69.16 -34.81
C MET A 1 -0.26 -68.21 -33.84
N LEU A 2 -0.48 -66.97 -34.28
CA LEU A 2 -1.41 -65.91 -33.81
C LEU A 2 -1.99 -66.05 -32.38
N ALA A 3 -1.99 -65.04 -31.49
CA ALA A 3 -2.60 -63.72 -31.66
C ALA A 3 -2.23 -62.84 -30.42
N ARG A 4 -1.96 -61.52 -30.58
CA ARG A 4 -2.86 -60.38 -30.23
C ARG A 4 -3.29 -60.37 -28.74
N LEU A 5 -3.27 -59.31 -27.93
CA LEU A 5 -3.50 -57.87 -28.07
C LEU A 5 -2.89 -57.22 -26.81
N ALA A 6 -2.12 -56.15 -26.91
CA ALA A 6 -2.63 -54.78 -26.73
C ALA A 6 -3.72 -54.65 -25.63
N ARG A 7 -3.30 -54.31 -24.41
CA ARG A 7 -4.15 -53.57 -23.45
C ARG A 7 -3.33 -52.45 -22.81
N LEU A 8 -3.05 -51.43 -23.62
CA LEU A 8 -2.93 -50.06 -23.12
C LEU A 8 -4.29 -49.70 -22.49
N GLY A 9 -4.34 -49.68 -21.17
CA GLY A 9 -5.48 -49.17 -20.40
C GLY A 9 -5.09 -47.84 -19.78
N LEU A 10 -5.35 -46.77 -20.52
CA LEU A 10 -5.28 -45.36 -20.17
C LEU A 10 -5.72 -45.09 -18.71
N ILE A 11 -4.79 -44.77 -17.80
CA ILE A 11 -5.14 -44.05 -16.57
C ILE A 11 -4.84 -42.59 -16.83
N ALA A 12 -5.89 -41.87 -17.19
CA ALA A 12 -5.92 -40.42 -17.30
C ALA A 12 -5.41 -39.81 -15.99
N GLY A 13 -4.18 -39.29 -16.01
CA GLY A 13 -3.70 -38.40 -14.98
C GLY A 13 -4.47 -37.09 -15.08
N LEU A 14 -5.60 -36.99 -14.38
CA LEU A 14 -6.20 -35.71 -14.05
C LEU A 14 -5.22 -34.97 -13.13
N ILE A 15 -4.27 -34.26 -13.74
CA ILE A 15 -3.57 -33.18 -13.06
C ILE A 15 -4.61 -32.09 -12.89
N ALA A 16 -5.30 -32.11 -11.74
CA ALA A 16 -6.10 -30.99 -11.29
C ALA A 16 -5.14 -29.82 -11.12
N LEU A 17 -5.06 -28.98 -12.15
CA LEU A 17 -4.45 -27.66 -12.07
C LEU A 17 -5.28 -26.87 -11.07
N VAL A 18 -4.88 -26.91 -9.80
CA VAL A 18 -5.43 -26.06 -8.76
C VAL A 18 -4.97 -24.64 -9.07
N VAL A 19 -5.74 -23.96 -9.93
CA VAL A 19 -5.64 -22.53 -10.11
C VAL A 19 -6.22 -21.93 -8.84
N LEU A 20 -5.38 -21.63 -7.86
CA LEU A 20 -5.77 -20.78 -6.74
C LEU A 20 -5.95 -19.36 -7.30
N PRO A 21 -7.16 -18.78 -7.34
CA PRO A 21 -7.25 -17.34 -7.48
C PRO A 21 -6.57 -16.75 -6.25
N GLY A 22 -5.46 -16.04 -6.48
CA GLY A 22 -4.82 -15.22 -5.46
C GLY A 22 -5.81 -14.16 -5.03
N VAL A 23 -6.59 -14.45 -3.99
CA VAL A 23 -7.37 -13.44 -3.28
C VAL A 23 -6.35 -12.51 -2.65
N ALA A 24 -6.05 -11.41 -3.35
CA ALA A 24 -5.36 -10.29 -2.76
C ALA A 24 -6.27 -9.79 -1.63
N ALA A 25 -6.00 -10.24 -0.40
CA ALA A 25 -6.60 -9.63 0.76
C ALA A 25 -6.29 -8.14 0.67
N ALA A 26 -7.33 -7.32 0.51
CA ALA A 26 -7.23 -5.90 0.70
C ALA A 26 -6.74 -5.73 2.14
N GLN A 27 -5.43 -5.51 2.30
CA GLN A 27 -4.84 -5.20 3.58
C GLN A 27 -5.55 -3.94 4.05
N THR A 28 -6.29 -4.03 5.14
CA THR A 28 -6.91 -2.88 5.79
C THR A 28 -5.78 -1.98 6.24
N ALA A 29 -5.36 -1.09 5.36
CA ALA A 29 -4.23 -0.23 5.58
C ALA A 29 -4.67 0.89 6.53
N THR A 30 -4.02 0.97 7.68
CA THR A 30 -4.37 1.89 8.75
C THR A 30 -4.22 3.34 8.29
N LYS A 31 -5.22 4.18 8.56
CA LYS A 31 -5.12 5.63 8.36
C LYS A 31 -4.05 6.20 9.29
N MET A 32 -3.23 7.10 8.78
CA MET A 32 -2.18 7.75 9.56
C MET A 32 -2.48 9.23 9.66
N THR A 33 -2.57 9.74 10.89
CA THR A 33 -2.84 11.16 11.15
C THR A 33 -1.61 11.81 11.77
N PHE A 34 -1.26 12.98 11.24
CA PHE A 34 -0.12 13.79 11.67
C PHE A 34 -0.61 15.17 12.06
N THR A 35 -0.07 15.73 13.14
CA THR A 35 -0.33 17.10 13.55
C THR A 35 0.60 18.04 12.81
N PHE A 36 0.07 19.15 12.30
CA PHE A 36 0.89 20.21 11.72
C PHE A 36 1.66 20.96 12.82
N GLY A 37 2.96 21.12 12.58
CA GLY A 37 3.80 22.08 13.27
C GLY A 37 3.74 23.47 12.61
N PRO A 38 4.55 24.42 13.11
CA PRO A 38 4.69 25.72 12.48
C PRO A 38 5.20 25.57 11.03
N GLY A 39 4.66 26.39 10.13
CA GLY A 39 5.32 26.65 8.87
C GLY A 39 6.57 27.52 9.09
N ARG A 40 7.29 27.81 8.00
CA ARG A 40 8.49 28.67 8.05
C ARG A 40 8.20 30.07 8.57
N ASN A 41 7.00 30.61 8.31
CA ASN A 41 6.71 32.03 8.53
C ASN A 41 5.57 32.27 9.54
N ALA A 42 4.68 31.30 9.69
CA ALA A 42 3.53 31.39 10.58
C ALA A 42 3.16 30.02 11.13
N THR A 43 2.23 30.00 12.09
CA THR A 43 1.68 28.78 12.67
C THR A 43 0.18 28.73 12.38
N GLN A 44 -0.27 27.59 11.86
CA GLN A 44 -1.66 27.27 11.62
C GLN A 44 -1.88 25.84 12.12
N ALA A 45 -2.63 25.72 13.22
CA ALA A 45 -2.84 24.44 13.87
C ALA A 45 -3.81 23.56 13.08
N GLY A 46 -3.58 22.24 13.13
CA GLY A 46 -4.47 21.24 12.56
C GLY A 46 -3.78 19.91 12.32
N THR A 47 -4.39 19.08 11.48
CA THR A 47 -3.91 17.74 11.16
C THR A 47 -3.99 17.45 9.67
N VAL A 48 -3.22 16.45 9.25
CA VAL A 48 -3.32 15.81 7.94
C VAL A 48 -3.43 14.30 8.13
N THR A 49 -4.34 13.67 7.40
CA THR A 49 -4.57 12.23 7.44
C THR A 49 -4.27 11.63 6.07
N LEU A 50 -3.40 10.60 6.06
CA LEU A 50 -3.14 9.75 4.90
C LEU A 50 -3.93 8.46 5.08
N GLU A 51 -4.88 8.22 4.18
CA GLU A 51 -5.67 7.01 4.10
C GLU A 51 -5.22 6.20 2.86
N PRO A 52 -4.54 5.06 3.05
CA PRO A 52 -4.13 4.25 1.91
C PRO A 52 -5.34 3.59 1.24
N MET A 53 -5.41 3.66 -0.09
CA MET A 53 -6.51 3.18 -0.92
C MET A 53 -5.99 2.21 -2.00
N GLY A 54 -5.19 1.22 -1.58
CA GLY A 54 -4.49 0.32 -2.50
C GLY A 54 -3.33 1.02 -3.20
N ALA A 55 -3.46 1.23 -4.52
CA ALA A 55 -2.44 1.91 -5.34
C ALA A 55 -2.42 3.44 -5.17
N GLN A 56 -3.39 4.00 -4.44
CA GLN A 56 -3.57 5.43 -4.22
C GLN A 56 -3.50 5.77 -2.73
N THR A 57 -3.39 7.05 -2.43
CA THR A 57 -3.49 7.58 -1.06
C THR A 57 -4.44 8.76 -1.07
N LYS A 58 -5.43 8.74 -0.20
CA LYS A 58 -6.26 9.92 0.07
C LYS A 58 -5.62 10.73 1.19
N VAL A 59 -5.44 12.02 0.93
CA VAL A 59 -4.87 13.01 1.83
C VAL A 59 -6.00 13.95 2.23
N THR A 60 -6.31 14.01 3.52
CA THR A 60 -7.32 14.89 4.08
C THR A 60 -6.64 15.87 5.04
N ILE A 61 -6.82 17.17 4.83
CA ILE A 61 -6.27 18.24 5.68
C ILE A 61 -7.41 18.92 6.44
N ASP A 62 -7.18 19.12 7.73
CA ASP A 62 -8.09 19.80 8.65
C ASP A 62 -7.30 20.78 9.53
N VAL A 63 -7.38 22.07 9.24
CA VAL A 63 -6.65 23.14 9.92
C VAL A 63 -7.57 24.28 10.31
N ALA A 64 -7.11 25.13 11.23
CA ALA A 64 -7.76 26.42 11.49
C ALA A 64 -7.90 27.20 10.18
N SER A 65 -9.03 27.88 9.95
CA SER A 65 -9.25 28.63 8.70
C SER A 65 -8.19 29.73 8.49
N GLY A 66 -7.70 29.87 7.26
CA GLY A 66 -6.85 30.99 6.85
C GLY A 66 -7.59 32.32 6.68
N GLY A 67 -8.90 32.34 6.93
CA GLY A 67 -9.83 33.44 6.65
C GLY A 67 -10.87 33.03 5.60
N ALA A 68 -12.04 33.66 5.66
CA ALA A 68 -13.14 33.35 4.75
C ALA A 68 -12.74 33.59 3.29
N GLY A 69 -12.93 32.57 2.44
CA GLY A 69 -12.62 32.64 1.00
C GLY A 69 -11.12 32.64 0.67
N VAL A 70 -10.23 32.49 1.65
CA VAL A 70 -8.79 32.36 1.41
C VAL A 70 -8.50 30.94 0.93
N SER A 71 -8.05 30.83 -0.32
CA SER A 71 -7.55 29.58 -0.89
C SER A 71 -6.06 29.44 -0.60
N GLN A 72 -5.69 28.43 0.16
CA GLN A 72 -4.33 28.15 0.60
C GLN A 72 -3.75 26.97 -0.21
N PRO A 73 -2.72 27.18 -1.05
CA PRO A 73 -2.05 26.06 -1.71
C PRO A 73 -1.50 25.05 -0.69
N ALA A 74 -1.59 23.77 -1.02
CA ALA A 74 -1.03 22.70 -0.22
C ALA A 74 -0.35 21.67 -1.11
N HIS A 75 0.78 21.13 -0.64
CA HIS A 75 1.60 20.22 -1.42
C HIS A 75 2.27 19.19 -0.52
N ILE A 76 2.52 18.01 -1.08
CA ILE A 76 3.55 17.10 -0.58
C ILE A 76 4.86 17.50 -1.26
N HIS A 77 5.87 17.83 -0.49
CA HIS A 77 7.21 18.18 -0.94
C HIS A 77 8.22 17.09 -0.59
N THR A 78 9.31 17.01 -1.33
CA THR A 78 10.50 16.27 -0.91
C THR A 78 11.20 16.96 0.26
N GLY A 79 11.98 16.21 1.04
CA GLY A 79 12.71 16.75 2.19
C GLY A 79 11.82 17.01 3.40
N ALA A 80 12.26 17.91 4.27
CA ALA A 80 11.71 18.10 5.61
C ALA A 80 11.26 19.55 5.87
N CYS A 81 10.40 19.71 6.86
CA CYS A 81 9.98 20.99 7.39
C CYS A 81 11.12 21.75 8.10
N PRO A 82 11.05 23.08 8.19
CA PRO A 82 10.11 24.00 7.52
C PRO A 82 10.61 24.46 6.13
N GLY A 83 11.80 24.01 5.69
CA GLY A 83 12.47 24.39 4.45
C GLY A 83 12.33 23.34 3.36
N VAL A 84 11.08 23.02 3.02
CA VAL A 84 10.70 21.94 2.11
C VAL A 84 11.38 22.03 0.73
N GLY A 85 11.55 20.88 0.09
CA GLY A 85 12.17 20.75 -1.24
C GLY A 85 11.19 20.99 -2.39
N ALA A 86 11.40 20.29 -3.51
CA ALA A 86 10.52 20.38 -4.68
C ALA A 86 9.13 19.78 -4.39
N VAL A 87 8.10 20.29 -5.07
CA VAL A 87 6.76 19.69 -5.01
C VAL A 87 6.82 18.28 -5.61
N ALA A 88 6.48 17.28 -4.82
CA ALA A 88 6.33 15.90 -5.27
C ALA A 88 4.90 15.66 -5.77
N PHE A 89 3.89 16.11 -5.02
CA PHE A 89 2.49 15.96 -5.36
C PHE A 89 1.69 17.21 -5.00
N PRO A 90 0.99 17.84 -5.97
CA PRO A 90 0.05 18.90 -5.66
C PRO A 90 -1.20 18.34 -4.96
N LEU A 91 -1.72 19.10 -4.01
CA LEU A 91 -2.98 18.82 -3.33
C LEU A 91 -4.01 19.88 -3.71
N THR A 92 -5.29 19.54 -3.56
CA THR A 92 -6.38 20.51 -3.59
C THR A 92 -6.08 21.59 -2.55
N ASN A 93 -6.26 22.86 -2.94
CA ASN A 93 -6.07 23.97 -2.01
C ASN A 93 -6.97 23.82 -0.78
N VAL A 94 -6.44 24.22 0.37
CA VAL A 94 -7.21 24.30 1.60
C VAL A 94 -8.11 25.54 1.52
N VAL A 95 -9.42 25.33 1.69
CA VAL A 95 -10.44 26.38 1.74
C VAL A 95 -11.25 26.19 3.01
N ASP A 96 -11.44 27.28 3.76
CA ASP A 96 -12.12 27.27 5.07
C ASP A 96 -11.57 26.20 6.04
N GLY A 97 -10.26 25.96 5.94
CA GLY A 97 -9.54 25.01 6.79
C GLY A 97 -9.61 23.53 6.34
N LYS A 98 -10.26 23.22 5.21
CA LYS A 98 -10.42 21.83 4.74
C LYS A 98 -9.80 21.61 3.36
N SER A 99 -9.25 20.42 3.14
CA SER A 99 -8.89 19.91 1.81
C SER A 99 -8.99 18.38 1.77
N GLU A 100 -9.33 17.83 0.61
CA GLU A 100 -9.24 16.41 0.31
C GLU A 100 -8.64 16.21 -1.08
N THR A 101 -7.72 15.25 -1.22
CA THR A 101 -7.06 14.92 -2.48
C THR A 101 -6.72 13.44 -2.53
N THR A 102 -6.97 12.76 -3.65
CA THR A 102 -6.44 11.41 -3.91
C THR A 102 -5.23 11.51 -4.82
N VAL A 103 -4.07 11.08 -4.34
CA VAL A 103 -2.83 11.01 -5.13
C VAL A 103 -2.62 9.59 -5.66
N ASN A 104 -2.13 9.48 -6.90
CA ASN A 104 -1.92 8.21 -7.61
C ASN A 104 -0.61 7.50 -7.21
N VAL A 105 -0.34 7.45 -5.90
CA VAL A 105 0.81 6.75 -5.31
C VAL A 105 0.40 6.09 -4.01
N THR A 106 1.06 4.99 -3.64
CA THR A 106 0.81 4.33 -2.36
C THR A 106 1.40 5.14 -1.21
N ALA A 107 0.80 5.04 -0.02
CA ALA A 107 1.32 5.72 1.17
C ALA A 107 2.73 5.24 1.52
N ALA A 108 3.02 3.95 1.30
CA ALA A 108 4.35 3.38 1.46
C ALA A 108 5.38 4.03 0.51
N GLN A 109 5.02 4.34 -0.74
CA GLN A 109 5.92 5.03 -1.67
C GLN A 109 6.16 6.49 -1.25
N ILE A 110 5.13 7.19 -0.77
CA ILE A 110 5.29 8.54 -0.21
C ILE A 110 6.29 8.48 0.95
N MET A 111 6.18 7.50 1.83
CA MET A 111 6.98 7.43 3.05
C MET A 111 8.30 6.66 2.90
N ALA A 112 8.61 6.16 1.69
CA ALA A 112 9.86 5.48 1.39
C ALA A 112 11.07 6.43 1.34
N THR A 113 10.81 7.73 1.16
CA THR A 113 11.81 8.80 1.19
C THR A 113 11.29 9.97 2.02
N ALA A 114 12.18 10.88 2.40
CA ALA A 114 11.80 12.04 3.20
C ALA A 114 10.83 12.94 2.41
N HIS A 115 9.61 13.07 2.94
CA HIS A 115 8.60 13.97 2.44
C HIS A 115 7.98 14.76 3.60
N SER A 116 7.48 15.95 3.26
CA SER A 116 6.77 16.83 4.17
C SER A 116 5.52 17.38 3.48
N ILE A 117 4.49 17.68 4.25
CA ILE A 117 3.27 18.34 3.77
C ILE A 117 3.32 19.78 4.22
N ASN A 118 3.20 20.73 3.29
CA ASN A 118 3.24 22.16 3.56
C ASN A 118 1.96 22.85 3.09
N ILE A 119 1.51 23.83 3.88
CA ILE A 119 0.42 24.75 3.53
C ILE A 119 1.00 26.16 3.39
N HIS A 120 0.63 26.81 2.29
CA HIS A 120 0.98 28.19 1.97
C HIS A 120 -0.13 29.15 2.42
N ARG A 121 0.20 30.42 2.63
CA ARG A 121 -0.76 31.43 3.10
C ARG A 121 -1.86 31.75 2.08
N SER A 122 -1.51 31.90 0.82
CA SER A 122 -2.43 32.16 -0.28
C SER A 122 -1.71 31.96 -1.62
N THR A 123 -2.44 32.04 -2.74
CA THR A 123 -1.84 32.01 -4.08
C THR A 123 -0.93 33.22 -4.35
N THR A 124 -1.24 34.38 -3.77
CA THR A 124 -0.45 35.61 -3.91
C THR A 124 0.72 35.67 -2.93
N GLU A 125 0.63 34.97 -1.79
CA GLU A 125 1.67 34.90 -0.76
C GLU A 125 2.25 33.47 -0.67
N ALA A 126 2.50 32.83 -1.81
CA ALA A 126 2.95 31.44 -1.86
C ALA A 126 4.31 31.20 -1.16
N ALA A 127 5.15 32.23 -0.97
CA ALA A 127 6.40 32.08 -0.22
C ALA A 127 6.20 32.01 1.31
N VAL A 128 4.98 32.29 1.81
CA VAL A 128 4.65 32.31 3.24
C VAL A 128 4.06 30.98 3.65
N PHE A 129 4.79 30.22 4.46
CA PHE A 129 4.37 28.90 4.91
C PHE A 129 3.69 29.00 6.27
N THR A 130 2.47 28.49 6.37
CA THR A 130 1.62 28.60 7.57
C THR A 130 1.59 27.33 8.40
N ALA A 131 1.77 26.16 7.78
CA ALA A 131 1.81 24.88 8.47
C ALA A 131 2.77 23.92 7.75
N CYS A 132 3.42 23.05 8.51
CA CYS A 132 4.26 21.99 7.94
C CYS A 132 4.25 20.73 8.81
N ALA A 133 4.17 19.56 8.20
CA ALA A 133 4.25 18.27 8.88
C ALA A 133 5.23 17.34 8.15
N ASP A 134 6.23 16.82 8.87
CA ASP A 134 7.11 15.78 8.35
C ASP A 134 6.37 14.43 8.33
N LEU A 135 6.52 13.68 7.24
CA LEU A 135 6.04 12.30 7.17
C LEU A 135 7.16 11.36 7.63
N PRO A 136 6.88 10.39 8.52
CA PRO A 136 7.91 9.48 9.00
C PRO A 136 8.45 8.64 7.84
N LEU A 137 9.76 8.43 7.82
CA LEU A 137 10.36 7.48 6.90
C LEU A 137 10.02 6.08 7.38
N VAL A 138 9.19 5.37 6.61
CA VAL A 138 8.95 3.95 6.82
C VAL A 138 9.67 3.23 5.71
N ALA A 139 10.73 2.51 6.06
CA ALA A 139 11.40 1.64 5.09
C ALA A 139 10.32 0.73 4.48
N ALA A 140 10.20 0.75 3.15
CA ALA A 140 9.23 -0.04 2.44
C ALA A 140 9.47 -1.53 2.78
N THR A 141 8.71 -2.06 3.73
CA THR A 141 8.65 -3.50 3.96
C THR A 141 7.90 -4.06 2.78
N LEU A 142 8.64 -4.61 1.81
CA LEU A 142 8.04 -5.32 0.69
C LEU A 142 7.09 -6.37 1.27
N PRO A 143 5.83 -6.46 0.79
CA PRO A 143 4.95 -7.54 1.17
C PRO A 143 5.70 -8.86 0.95
N ARG A 144 5.78 -9.70 1.99
CA ARG A 144 6.40 -11.02 1.89
C ARG A 144 5.55 -11.88 0.98
N THR A 145 5.74 -11.78 -0.33
CA THR A 145 5.01 -12.56 -1.34
C THR A 145 5.42 -14.04 -1.40
N GLY A 146 6.25 -14.52 -0.48
CA GLY A 146 6.81 -15.89 -0.51
C GLY A 146 6.52 -16.79 0.70
N GLY A 147 5.63 -16.40 1.61
CA GLY A 147 5.35 -17.17 2.82
C GLY A 147 4.16 -18.12 2.67
N ALA A 148 4.19 -19.09 1.75
CA ALA A 148 3.22 -20.19 1.82
C ALA A 148 3.46 -20.94 3.15
N PRO A 149 2.43 -21.18 3.99
CA PRO A 149 2.62 -21.92 5.23
C PRO A 149 3.14 -23.31 4.88
N LEU A 150 4.31 -23.68 5.44
CA LEU A 150 4.94 -25.00 5.27
C LEU A 150 4.00 -26.17 5.62
N ALA A 151 2.90 -25.90 6.31
CA ALA A 151 1.79 -26.82 6.54
C ALA A 151 1.19 -27.40 5.25
N LEU A 152 1.21 -26.67 4.13
CA LEU A 152 0.66 -27.16 2.85
C LEU A 152 1.58 -28.21 2.18
N TYR A 153 2.89 -28.14 2.41
CA TYR A 153 3.83 -29.16 1.90
C TYR A 153 3.80 -30.45 2.73
N GLY A 154 3.43 -30.39 4.00
CA GLY A 154 3.31 -31.57 4.87
C GLY A 154 2.23 -32.56 4.40
N LEU A 155 1.12 -32.07 3.83
CA LEU A 155 0.01 -32.92 3.37
C LEU A 155 0.32 -33.65 2.04
N LEU A 156 1.20 -33.10 1.19
CA LEU A 156 1.66 -33.77 -0.04
C LEU A 156 2.64 -34.92 0.26
N ALA A 157 3.46 -34.80 1.31
CA ALA A 157 4.42 -35.84 1.69
C ALA A 157 3.75 -37.11 2.24
N VAL A 158 2.60 -37.00 2.92
CA VAL A 158 1.86 -38.14 3.48
C VAL A 158 1.16 -38.94 2.36
N GLY A 159 0.71 -38.28 1.29
CA GLY A 159 0.03 -38.92 0.15
C GLY A 159 0.91 -39.88 -0.65
N ILE A 160 2.19 -39.55 -0.86
CA ILE A 160 3.11 -40.36 -1.66
C ILE A 160 3.55 -41.62 -0.90
N ALA A 161 3.73 -41.55 0.43
CA ALA A 161 4.11 -42.69 1.25
C ALA A 161 2.98 -43.74 1.38
N GLY A 162 1.71 -43.32 1.40
CA GLY A 162 0.56 -44.22 1.49
C GLY A 162 0.36 -45.10 0.24
N ILE A 163 0.65 -44.56 -0.95
CA ILE A 163 0.53 -45.29 -2.23
C ILE A 163 1.57 -46.42 -2.32
N GLY A 164 2.81 -46.18 -1.84
CA GLY A 164 3.86 -47.20 -1.83
C GLY A 164 3.56 -48.41 -0.94
N PHE A 165 2.90 -48.21 0.20
CA PHE A 165 2.53 -49.30 1.11
C PHE A 165 1.37 -50.16 0.58
N ALA A 166 0.40 -49.55 -0.11
CA ALA A 166 -0.73 -50.25 -0.70
C ALA A 166 -0.34 -51.14 -1.89
N LEU A 167 0.66 -50.73 -2.68
CA LEU A 167 1.18 -51.52 -3.82
C LEU A 167 2.03 -52.72 -3.37
N ARG A 168 2.73 -52.63 -2.23
CA ARG A 168 3.53 -53.74 -1.69
C ARG A 168 2.67 -54.87 -1.11
N ARG A 169 1.48 -54.57 -0.57
CA ARG A 169 0.56 -55.59 -0.02
C ARG A 169 -0.23 -56.37 -1.06
N ARG A 170 -0.25 -55.93 -2.33
CA ARG A 170 -0.92 -56.66 -3.42
C ARG A 170 0.01 -57.62 -4.17
N SER A 171 1.30 -57.64 -3.82
CA SER A 171 2.33 -58.44 -4.48
C SER A 171 2.85 -59.60 -3.61
N ALA A 172 2.12 -59.96 -2.55
CA ALA A 172 2.38 -61.11 -1.68
C ALA A 172 1.15 -62.02 -1.65
#